data_AF-A0A7J2KM63-F1
#
_entry.id   AF-A0A7J2KM63-F1
#
_cell.length_a   1.000
_cell.length_b   1.000
_cell.length_c   1.000
_cell.angle_alpha   90.00
_cell.angle_beta   90.00
_cell.angle_gamma   90.00
#
_symmetry.space_group_name_H-M   'P 1'
#
loop_
_entity.id
_entity.type
_entity.pdbx_description
1 polymer ?
#
loop_
_entity_poly.entity_id
_entity_poly.type
_entity_poly.pdbx_seq_one_letter_code
_entity_poly.pdbx_strand_id
1 'polypeptide(L)'
;PGSILDRLARNKLPFQFKPNDNIIFSSKTIPVPISMANKEQMDKRLKKTGARLFDNVHVSGHCGREDIRDLLTLINPENIIPFHGSMQQLIPLVELAKEMGFRTGKECHLMQDGQRLKL
;
A
#
# COMPACT_ATOMS: atom_id res chain seq x y z
N PRO A 1 -17.67 2.85 -2.12
CA PRO A 1 -18.99 3.19 -1.56
C PRO A 1 -19.90 1.95 -1.51
N GLY A 2 -20.82 1.86 -0.56
CA GLY A 2 -21.76 0.73 -0.44
C GLY A 2 -21.28 -0.45 0.42
N SER A 3 -20.06 -0.39 0.98
CA SER A 3 -19.61 -1.34 2.01
C SER A 3 -20.49 -1.23 3.27
N ILE A 4 -20.44 -2.24 4.14
CA ILE A 4 -21.21 -2.24 5.39
C ILE A 4 -20.91 -0.99 6.22
N LEU A 5 -19.64 -0.67 6.46
CA LEU A 5 -19.27 0.51 7.25
C LEU A 5 -19.74 1.83 6.63
N ASP A 6 -19.67 1.97 5.29
CA ASP A 6 -20.19 3.17 4.62
C ASP A 6 -21.73 3.26 4.73
N ARG A 7 -22.44 2.15 4.66
CA ARG A 7 -23.90 2.10 4.85
C ARG A 7 -24.30 2.40 6.29
N LEU A 8 -23.55 1.90 7.27
CA LEU A 8 -23.72 2.25 8.69
C LEU A 8 -23.49 3.75 8.91
N ALA A 9 -22.41 4.32 8.35
CA ALA A 9 -22.11 5.75 8.43
C ALA A 9 -23.17 6.65 7.79
N ARG A 10 -24.00 6.11 6.89
CA ARG A 10 -25.11 6.82 6.22
C ARG A 10 -26.48 6.52 6.84
N ASN A 11 -26.52 5.81 7.98
CA ASN A 11 -27.76 5.36 8.63
C ASN A 11 -28.67 4.56 7.68
N LYS A 12 -28.09 3.73 6.81
CA LYS A 12 -28.80 2.88 5.84
C LYS A 12 -28.99 1.43 6.33
N LEU A 13 -28.66 1.18 7.59
CA LEU A 13 -28.78 -0.11 8.25
C LEU A 13 -29.37 0.11 9.66
N PRO A 14 -30.01 -0.91 10.27
CA PRO A 14 -30.66 -0.76 11.58
C PRO A 14 -29.72 -0.38 12.72
N PHE A 15 -28.45 -0.79 12.65
CA PHE A 15 -27.44 -0.42 13.63
C PHE A 15 -27.09 1.07 13.50
N GLN A 16 -27.11 1.77 14.63
CA GLN A 16 -26.70 3.17 14.73
C GLN A 16 -25.55 3.29 15.71
N PHE A 17 -24.52 4.05 15.33
CA PHE A 17 -23.41 4.37 16.21
C PHE A 17 -23.88 5.27 17.36
N LYS A 18 -23.37 4.99 18.55
CA LYS A 18 -23.58 5.79 19.75
C LYS A 18 -22.36 6.67 20.03
N PRO A 19 -22.54 7.78 20.79
CA PRO A 19 -21.41 8.53 21.31
C PRO A 19 -20.45 7.60 22.07
N ASN A 20 -19.15 7.79 21.85
CA ASN A 20 -18.05 7.01 22.42
C ASN A 20 -17.87 5.58 21.87
N ASP A 21 -18.64 5.15 20.87
CA ASP A 21 -18.32 3.90 20.15
C ASP A 21 -16.92 3.99 19.54
N ASN A 22 -16.17 2.90 19.62
CA ASN A 22 -14.82 2.80 19.04
C ASN A 22 -14.89 2.14 17.66
N ILE A 23 -14.37 2.81 16.65
CA ILE A 23 -14.25 2.29 15.29
C ILE A 23 -12.77 2.17 14.97
N ILE A 24 -12.31 0.95 14.69
CA ILE A 24 -10.91 0.63 14.44
C ILE A 24 -10.73 0.33 12.95
N PHE A 25 -9.97 1.16 12.27
CA PHE A 25 -9.48 0.88 10.93
C PHE A 25 -8.17 0.11 11.04
N SER A 26 -8.28 -1.21 11.01
CA SER A 26 -7.14 -2.13 10.95
C SER A 26 -6.55 -2.22 9.53
N SER A 27 -6.44 -1.08 8.86
CA SER A 27 -5.96 -0.95 7.49
C SER A 27 -5.39 0.44 7.24
N LYS A 28 -4.62 0.58 6.17
CA LYS A 28 -4.15 1.88 5.67
C LYS A 28 -5.05 2.36 4.54
N THR A 29 -5.30 3.67 4.48
CA THR A 29 -5.95 4.27 3.32
C THR A 29 -5.01 4.23 2.12
N ILE A 30 -5.46 3.62 1.02
CA ILE A 30 -4.70 3.57 -0.23
C ILE A 30 -4.50 5.00 -0.76
N PRO A 31 -3.26 5.42 -1.08
CA PRO A 31 -2.92 6.81 -1.39
C PRO A 31 -3.29 7.19 -2.84
N VAL A 32 -4.56 7.01 -3.18
CA VAL A 32 -5.13 7.47 -4.45
C VAL A 32 -6.28 8.44 -4.15
N PRO A 33 -6.45 9.53 -4.95
CA PRO A 33 -7.38 10.61 -4.62
C PRO A 33 -8.81 10.14 -4.30
N ILE A 34 -9.32 9.18 -5.08
CA ILE A 34 -10.68 8.65 -4.92
C ILE A 34 -10.84 7.92 -3.58
N SER A 35 -9.86 7.10 -3.20
CA SER A 35 -9.87 6.37 -1.93
C SER A 35 -9.78 7.31 -0.74
N MET A 36 -8.90 8.31 -0.82
CA MET A 36 -8.75 9.35 0.21
C MET A 36 -10.03 10.16 0.39
N ALA A 37 -10.64 10.62 -0.70
CA ALA A 37 -11.90 11.37 -0.66
C ALA A 37 -13.05 10.53 -0.08
N ASN A 38 -13.16 9.26 -0.48
CA ASN A 38 -14.17 8.35 0.06
C ASN A 38 -13.99 8.12 1.56
N LYS A 39 -12.75 7.91 2.02
CA LYS A 39 -12.41 7.74 3.44
C LYS A 39 -12.73 8.99 4.23
N GLU A 40 -12.32 10.16 3.75
CA GLU A 40 -12.55 11.44 4.43
C GLU A 40 -14.05 11.71 4.62
N GLN A 41 -14.86 11.47 3.58
CA GLN A 41 -16.30 11.63 3.68
C GLN A 41 -16.93 10.65 4.68
N MET A 42 -16.45 9.41 4.73
CA MET A 42 -16.91 8.41 5.70
C MET A 42 -16.53 8.82 7.13
N ASP A 43 -15.29 9.24 7.35
CA ASP A 43 -14.81 9.70 8.65
C ASP A 43 -15.58 10.90 9.16
N LYS A 44 -15.88 11.87 8.28
CA LYS A 44 -16.73 13.02 8.63
C LYS A 44 -18.11 12.59 9.10
N ARG A 45 -18.72 11.58 8.47
CA ARG A 45 -20.02 11.04 8.90
C ARG A 45 -19.93 10.33 10.25
N LEU A 46 -18.93 9.46 10.41
CA LEU A 46 -18.74 8.69 11.65
C LEU A 46 -18.40 9.61 12.84
N LYS A 47 -17.55 10.63 12.66
CA LYS A 47 -17.23 11.59 13.74
C LYS A 47 -18.46 12.38 14.19
N LYS A 48 -19.42 12.67 13.29
CA LYS A 48 -20.66 13.36 13.64
C LYS A 48 -21.56 12.55 14.59
N THR A 49 -21.40 11.22 14.68
CA THR A 49 -22.15 10.39 15.63
C THR A 49 -21.55 10.40 17.04
N GLY A 50 -20.40 11.07 17.24
CA GLY A 50 -19.64 11.03 18.49
C GLY A 50 -18.77 9.79 18.64
N ALA A 51 -18.61 8.98 17.59
CA ALA A 51 -17.71 7.83 17.59
C ALA A 51 -16.23 8.24 17.56
N ARG A 52 -15.38 7.44 18.18
CA ARG A 52 -13.92 7.60 18.21
C ARG A 52 -13.30 6.74 17.12
N LEU A 53 -12.52 7.36 16.24
CA LEU A 53 -11.83 6.66 15.16
C LEU A 53 -10.38 6.37 15.54
N PHE A 54 -9.98 5.10 15.46
CA PHE A 54 -8.60 4.66 15.56
C PHE A 54 -8.16 4.22 14.17
N ASP A 55 -7.19 4.92 13.60
CA ASP A 55 -6.79 4.73 12.20
C ASP A 55 -5.37 4.21 12.09
N ASN A 56 -5.05 3.58 10.96
CA ASN A 56 -3.75 2.96 10.66
C ASN A 56 -3.26 1.99 11.75
N VAL A 57 -4.17 1.21 12.34
CA VAL A 57 -3.80 0.09 13.22
C VAL A 57 -3.37 -1.10 12.34
N HIS A 58 -2.26 -0.93 11.62
CA HIS A 58 -1.85 -1.81 10.54
C HIS A 58 -0.33 -1.70 10.31
N VAL A 59 0.27 -2.80 9.86
CA VAL A 59 1.66 -2.86 9.39
C VAL A 59 1.68 -3.20 7.91
N SER A 60 2.73 -2.78 7.20
CA SER A 60 2.88 -3.09 5.77
C SER A 60 2.90 -4.61 5.54
N GLY A 61 2.22 -5.06 4.48
CA GLY A 61 2.36 -6.43 3.96
C GLY A 61 3.47 -6.59 2.92
N HIS A 62 4.16 -5.51 2.55
CA HIS A 62 5.26 -5.51 1.59
C HIS A 62 6.61 -5.50 2.30
N CYS A 63 7.60 -6.17 1.69
CA CYS A 63 9.00 -6.16 2.11
C CYS A 63 9.55 -4.73 2.14
N GLY A 64 10.26 -4.40 3.22
CA GLY A 64 11.11 -3.23 3.30
C GLY A 64 12.41 -3.40 2.51
N ARG A 65 13.24 -2.37 2.51
CA ARG A 65 14.52 -2.36 1.78
C ARG A 65 15.44 -3.50 2.20
N GLU A 66 15.61 -3.69 3.51
CA GLU A 66 16.55 -4.69 4.03
C GLU A 66 15.99 -6.12 3.90
N ASP A 67 14.67 -6.32 3.96
CA ASP A 67 14.06 -7.61 3.62
C ASP A 67 14.40 -8.03 2.17
N ILE A 68 14.41 -7.06 1.25
CA ILE A 68 14.81 -7.31 -0.15
C ILE A 68 16.33 -7.54 -0.26
N ARG A 69 17.15 -6.84 0.53
CA ARG A 69 18.61 -7.08 0.58
C ARG A 69 18.88 -8.53 1.00
N ASP A 70 18.24 -8.98 2.07
CA ASP A 70 18.37 -10.34 2.59
C ASP A 70 17.93 -11.36 1.53
N LEU A 71 16.82 -11.11 0.85
CA LEU A 71 16.36 -11.97 -0.25
C LEU A 71 17.39 -12.06 -1.39
N LEU A 72 17.91 -10.92 -1.85
CA LEU A 72 18.90 -10.87 -2.93
C LEU A 72 20.21 -11.56 -2.54
N THR A 73 20.65 -11.40 -1.28
CA THR A 73 21.81 -12.11 -0.75
C THR A 73 21.58 -13.62 -0.68
N LEU A 74 20.38 -14.05 -0.27
CA LEU A 74 20.06 -15.47 -0.12
C LEU A 74 19.99 -16.19 -1.47
N ILE A 75 19.36 -15.59 -2.47
CA ILE A 75 19.14 -16.24 -3.77
C ILE A 75 20.26 -15.99 -4.78
N ASN A 76 21.10 -14.99 -4.54
CA ASN A 76 22.23 -14.59 -5.40
C ASN A 76 21.88 -14.60 -6.91
N PRO A 77 20.93 -13.75 -7.35
CA PRO A 77 20.37 -13.87 -8.69
C PRO A 77 21.35 -13.37 -9.77
N GLU A 78 21.33 -13.99 -10.95
CA GLU A 78 22.06 -13.48 -12.12
C GLU A 78 21.42 -12.22 -12.71
N ASN A 79 20.09 -12.12 -12.61
CA ASN A 79 19.30 -11.01 -13.15
C ASN A 79 18.18 -10.60 -12.19
N ILE A 80 17.98 -9.29 -12.04
CA ILE A 80 16.95 -8.66 -11.20
C ILE A 80 16.02 -7.85 -12.09
N ILE A 81 14.71 -8.07 -11.97
CA ILE A 81 13.69 -7.29 -12.68
C ILE A 81 12.74 -6.69 -11.62
N PRO A 82 12.89 -5.40 -11.24
CA PRO A 82 11.94 -4.72 -10.37
C PRO A 82 10.53 -4.69 -10.97
N PHE A 83 9.50 -5.03 -10.20
CA PHE A 83 8.10 -5.07 -10.65
C PHE A 83 7.11 -4.69 -9.54
N HIS A 84 5.82 -4.59 -9.90
CA HIS A 84 4.70 -4.33 -8.97
C HIS A 84 4.69 -2.93 -8.32
N GLY A 85 4.99 -1.88 -9.09
CA GLY A 85 4.90 -0.50 -8.64
C GLY A 85 5.05 0.49 -9.79
N SER A 86 4.79 1.77 -9.52
CA SER A 86 5.15 2.84 -10.46
C SER A 86 6.66 2.94 -10.61
N MET A 87 7.14 3.59 -11.68
CA MET A 87 8.57 3.83 -11.87
C MET A 87 9.23 4.43 -10.62
N GLN A 88 8.57 5.38 -9.96
CA GLN A 88 9.07 6.01 -8.72
C GLN A 88 9.18 5.00 -7.56
N GLN A 89 8.27 4.04 -7.48
CA GLN A 89 8.30 2.98 -6.46
C GLN A 89 9.36 1.91 -6.75
N LEU A 90 9.76 1.74 -8.02
CA LEU A 90 10.77 0.76 -8.43
C LEU A 90 12.20 1.29 -8.31
N ILE A 91 12.41 2.61 -8.39
CA ILE A 91 13.74 3.24 -8.26
C ILE A 91 14.50 2.79 -6.99
N PRO A 92 13.89 2.75 -5.79
CA PRO A 92 14.59 2.30 -4.58
C PRO A 92 15.19 0.89 -4.68
N LEU A 93 14.53 -0.03 -5.40
CA LEU A 93 15.06 -1.38 -5.63
C LEU A 93 16.22 -1.37 -6.62
N VAL A 94 16.15 -0.55 -7.66
CA VAL A 94 17.29 -0.36 -8.59
C VAL A 94 18.50 0.22 -7.85
N GLU A 95 18.29 1.18 -6.96
CA GLU A 95 19.34 1.76 -6.12
C GLU A 95 19.94 0.73 -5.18
N LEU A 96 19.11 -0.11 -4.54
CA LEU A 96 19.58 -1.22 -3.70
C LEU A 96 20.42 -2.21 -4.52
N ALA A 97 19.94 -2.62 -5.69
CA ALA A 97 20.67 -3.53 -6.56
C ALA A 97 22.05 -2.94 -6.94
N LYS A 98 22.10 -1.64 -7.25
CA LYS A 98 23.36 -0.93 -7.54
C LYS A 98 24.31 -0.93 -6.34
N GLU A 99 23.82 -0.67 -5.13
CA GLU A 99 24.60 -0.76 -3.89
C GLU A 99 25.17 -2.17 -3.66
N MET A 100 24.43 -3.21 -4.05
CA MET A 100 24.84 -4.61 -3.97
C MET A 100 25.74 -5.06 -5.12
N GLY A 101 26.11 -4.17 -6.04
CA GLY A 101 27.06 -4.43 -7.13
C GLY A 101 26.43 -4.85 -8.46
N PHE A 102 25.10 -4.91 -8.57
CA PHE A 102 24.42 -5.20 -9.83
C PHE A 102 24.44 -3.98 -10.76
N ARG A 103 24.78 -4.16 -12.03
CA ARG A 103 24.80 -3.05 -13.00
C ARG A 103 23.44 -2.90 -13.65
N THR A 104 22.92 -1.67 -13.60
CA THR A 104 21.70 -1.29 -14.32
C THR A 104 21.86 -1.51 -15.83
N GLY A 105 20.88 -2.14 -16.46
CA GLY A 105 20.88 -2.49 -17.88
C GLY A 105 21.69 -3.73 -18.24
N LYS A 106 22.31 -4.41 -17.27
CA LYS A 106 23.00 -5.68 -17.49
C LYS A 106 22.51 -6.78 -16.56
N GLU A 107 22.63 -6.59 -15.24
CA GLU A 107 22.09 -7.54 -14.26
C GLU A 107 20.76 -7.03 -13.68
N CYS A 108 20.59 -5.71 -13.54
CA CYS A 108 19.34 -5.12 -13.04
C CYS A 108 18.57 -4.42 -14.18
N HIS A 109 17.38 -4.91 -14.50
CA HIS A 109 16.59 -4.52 -15.67
C HIS A 109 15.32 -3.79 -15.26
N LEU A 110 15.30 -2.46 -15.38
CA LEU A 110 14.09 -1.67 -15.20
C LEU A 110 13.25 -1.71 -16.48
N MET A 111 12.07 -2.33 -16.40
CA MET A 111 11.21 -2.59 -17.55
C MET A 111 9.92 -1.77 -17.50
N GLN A 112 9.30 -1.58 -18.66
CA GLN A 112 7.97 -1.01 -18.84
C GLN A 112 7.00 -2.07 -19.36
N ASP A 113 5.71 -1.85 -19.14
CA ASP A 113 4.65 -2.72 -19.64
C ASP A 113 4.79 -2.94 -21.16
N GLY A 114 4.76 -4.22 -21.56
CA GLY A 114 4.90 -4.62 -22.97
C GLY A 114 6.35 -4.76 -23.48
N GLN A 115 7.37 -4.39 -22.70
CA GLN A 115 8.76 -4.64 -23.07
C GLN A 115 9.12 -6.12 -22.96
N ARG A 116 10.05 -6.56 -23.81
CA ARG A 116 10.60 -7.93 -23.79
C ARG A 116 12.09 -7.86 -23.48
N LEU A 117 12.50 -8.59 -22.45
CA LEU A 117 13.91 -8.81 -22.12
C LEU A 117 14.36 -10.15 -22.72
N LYS A 118 15.51 -10.16 -23.35
CA LYS A 118 16.20 -11.38 -23.79
C LYS A 118 17.44 -11.53 -22.93
N LEU A 119 17.53 -12.64 -22.20
CA LEU A 119 18.64 -13.01 -21.34
C LEU A 119 19.63 -13.91 -22.10
#